data_AF-A0A848DMK8-F1
#
_entry.id   AF-A0A848DMK8-F1
#
_cell.length_a   1.000
_cell.length_b   1.000
_cell.length_c   1.000
_cell.angle_alpha   90.00
_cell.angle_beta   90.00
_cell.angle_gamma   90.00
#
_symmetry.space_group_name_H-M   'P 1'
#
loop_
_entity.id
_entity.type
_entity.pdbx_description
1 polymer ?
#
loop_
_entity_poly.entity_id
_entity_poly.type
_entity_poly.pdbx_seq_one_letter_code
_entity_poly.pdbx_strand_id
1 'polypeptide(L)'
;MPPPPATPGTCLNWTRADAADTHVVDCAQPHLFEQAGSVVLADQTELPDDRRWRQLVGERCSPVVLTYLNEKFDPDGRYRVGALKPSPVKWAEGERELRCGLQSASRSGALYPMTGRVAESDQAAVNEPGTCLGIDGRTIGDPVDCAGPHAVETVGIVDLSEKFPEGFPAVEDQDEFLQPECTRIATEYAGGAEVISEKKLTVYWDNLTDESWNAGTRRVNCNLAALLPDRSGFAPVTGSVRGPVTVGEAPAPPAENTPPPGVPAPATQEPTPAPTPEPAPTDGPPPPSGEPAEPAPGPEAPPLPDPQVPVSGGDT
;
A
#
# COMPACT_ATOMS: atom_id res chain seq x y z
N MET A 1 15.92 -20.42 25.00
CA MET A 1 17.08 -20.00 24.18
C MET A 1 17.29 -18.51 24.38
N PRO A 2 18.52 -17.98 24.38
CA PRO A 2 18.73 -16.53 24.39
C PRO A 2 18.14 -15.92 23.11
N PRO A 3 17.61 -14.68 23.15
CA PRO A 3 17.09 -14.03 21.97
C PRO A 3 18.23 -13.82 20.96
N PRO A 4 17.96 -13.88 19.65
CA PRO A 4 18.99 -13.67 18.63
C PRO A 4 19.65 -12.28 18.80
N PRO A 5 20.94 -12.09 18.45
CA PRO A 5 21.58 -10.79 18.56
C PRO A 5 20.88 -9.76 17.66
N ALA A 6 20.90 -8.48 18.06
CA ALA A 6 20.32 -7.36 17.31
C ALA A 6 21.23 -6.92 16.13
N THR A 7 21.67 -7.88 15.32
CA THR A 7 22.54 -7.63 14.17
C THR A 7 21.72 -7.05 13.01
N PRO A 8 22.08 -5.87 12.47
CA PRO A 8 21.40 -5.29 11.31
C PRO A 8 21.34 -6.26 10.12
N GLY A 9 20.23 -6.28 9.39
CA GLY A 9 19.95 -7.20 8.29
C GLY A 9 19.57 -8.63 8.69
N THR A 10 19.32 -8.88 9.98
CA THR A 10 18.81 -10.18 10.44
C THR A 10 17.30 -10.21 10.32
N CYS A 11 16.78 -11.21 9.60
CA CYS A 11 15.35 -11.42 9.41
C CYS A 11 14.76 -12.37 10.45
N LEU A 12 13.63 -11.98 11.00
CA LEU A 12 12.95 -12.67 12.10
C LEU A 12 11.52 -13.00 11.71
N ASN A 13 11.08 -14.17 12.12
CA ASN A 13 9.71 -14.61 11.93
C ASN A 13 9.12 -15.17 13.23
N TRP A 14 7.79 -15.14 13.34
CA TRP A 14 7.01 -15.71 14.43
C TRP A 14 5.58 -15.98 13.96
N THR A 15 4.87 -16.84 14.69
CA THR A 15 3.48 -17.18 14.38
C THR A 15 2.52 -16.79 15.49
N ARG A 16 3.02 -16.63 16.72
CA ARG A 16 2.18 -16.27 17.87
C ARG A 16 1.93 -14.76 17.91
N ALA A 17 0.74 -14.36 18.33
CA ALA A 17 0.37 -12.95 18.49
C ALA A 17 1.28 -12.19 19.49
N ASP A 18 1.88 -12.88 20.46
CA ASP A 18 2.81 -12.31 21.45
C ASP A 18 4.29 -12.37 21.01
N ALA A 19 4.56 -12.85 19.80
CA ALA A 19 5.90 -13.06 19.23
C ALA A 19 6.84 -13.92 20.10
N ALA A 20 6.32 -14.73 21.03
CA ALA A 20 7.16 -15.52 21.95
C ALA A 20 7.95 -16.64 21.24
N ASP A 21 7.56 -17.02 20.03
CA ASP A 21 8.23 -18.00 19.16
C ASP A 21 9.15 -17.34 18.11
N THR A 22 9.55 -16.08 18.33
CA THR A 22 10.47 -15.37 17.45
C THR A 22 11.76 -16.16 17.23
N HIS A 23 12.13 -16.33 15.96
CA HIS A 23 13.36 -17.00 15.54
C HIS A 23 13.94 -16.34 14.29
N VAL A 24 15.23 -16.57 14.06
CA VAL A 24 15.93 -16.11 12.86
C VAL A 24 15.56 -17.00 11.68
N VAL A 25 15.34 -16.37 10.53
CA VAL A 25 15.13 -17.03 9.25
C VAL A 25 16.04 -16.40 8.18
N ASP A 26 16.26 -17.12 7.08
CA ASP A 26 16.89 -16.52 5.90
C ASP A 26 15.97 -15.42 5.35
N CYS A 27 16.50 -14.26 5.00
CA CYS A 27 15.72 -13.14 4.48
C CYS A 27 15.04 -13.47 3.13
N ALA A 28 15.56 -14.44 2.37
CA ALA A 28 14.90 -14.94 1.17
C ALA A 28 13.65 -15.78 1.47
N GLN A 29 13.37 -16.08 2.73
CA GLN A 29 12.12 -16.71 3.18
C GLN A 29 11.15 -15.65 3.74
N PRO A 30 9.83 -15.92 3.71
CA PRO A 30 8.84 -15.06 4.35
C PRO A 30 9.16 -14.79 5.82
N HIS A 31 9.19 -13.52 6.21
CA HIS A 31 9.48 -13.08 7.58
C HIS A 31 8.71 -11.80 7.91
N LEU A 32 8.57 -11.48 9.20
CA LEU A 32 7.72 -10.37 9.67
C LEU A 32 8.51 -9.16 10.17
N PHE A 33 9.83 -9.30 10.33
CA PHE A 33 10.70 -8.24 10.84
C PHE A 33 12.10 -8.35 10.30
N GLU A 34 12.68 -7.23 9.89
CA GLU A 34 14.10 -7.11 9.59
C GLU A 34 14.75 -6.17 10.60
N GLN A 35 15.76 -6.66 11.33
CA GLN A 35 16.47 -5.86 12.31
C GLN A 35 17.32 -4.79 11.63
N ALA A 36 17.19 -3.54 12.08
CA ALA A 36 18.05 -2.42 11.66
C ALA A 36 19.13 -2.10 12.71
N GLY A 37 18.90 -2.49 13.97
CA GLY A 37 19.84 -2.29 15.08
C GLY A 37 19.14 -2.30 16.44
N SER A 38 19.77 -1.75 17.47
CA SER A 38 19.15 -1.60 18.79
C SER A 38 19.55 -0.31 19.49
N VAL A 39 18.74 0.09 20.48
CA VAL A 39 18.96 1.24 21.35
C VAL A 39 18.71 0.83 22.80
N VAL A 40 19.43 1.44 23.75
CA VAL A 40 19.24 1.19 25.18
C VAL A 40 18.40 2.31 25.78
N LEU A 41 17.29 1.93 26.42
CA LEU A 41 16.36 2.84 27.09
C LEU A 41 16.76 3.10 28.54
N ALA A 42 17.99 3.56 28.76
CA ALA A 42 18.54 3.78 30.09
C ALA A 42 17.81 4.90 30.88
N ASP A 43 17.11 5.79 30.16
CA ASP A 43 16.30 6.88 30.69
C ASP A 43 14.89 6.44 31.14
N GLN A 44 14.48 5.21 30.83
CA GLN A 44 13.15 4.68 31.16
C GLN A 44 13.24 3.77 32.40
N THR A 45 12.66 4.25 33.51
CA THR A 45 12.68 3.55 34.81
C THR A 45 11.55 2.53 34.93
N GLU A 46 10.32 2.94 34.59
CA GLU A 46 9.11 2.12 34.61
C GLU A 46 8.83 1.49 33.25
N LEU A 47 8.12 0.35 33.23
CA LEU A 47 7.70 -0.29 31.99
C LEU A 47 6.74 0.66 31.25
N PRO A 48 7.09 1.12 30.03
CA PRO A 48 6.22 1.99 29.27
C PRO A 48 4.86 1.35 28.97
N ASP A 49 3.81 2.18 28.95
CA ASP A 49 2.51 1.81 28.40
C ASP A 49 2.53 1.82 26.85
N ASP A 50 1.43 1.39 26.22
CA ASP A 50 1.35 1.29 24.75
C ASP A 50 1.54 2.62 24.02
N ARG A 51 1.09 3.73 24.62
CA ARG A 51 1.26 5.07 24.03
C ARG A 51 2.73 5.47 24.08
N ARG A 52 3.36 5.34 25.24
CA ARG A 52 4.77 5.65 25.42
C ARG A 52 5.66 4.75 24.59
N TRP A 53 5.29 3.47 24.42
CA TRP A 53 5.99 2.57 23.51
C TRP A 53 5.97 3.06 22.08
N ARG A 54 4.79 3.41 21.54
CA ARG A 54 4.69 3.93 20.17
C ARG A 54 5.55 5.18 19.96
N GLN A 55 5.53 6.09 20.94
CA GLN A 55 6.39 7.27 20.93
C GLN A 55 7.88 6.90 20.94
N LEU A 56 8.32 6.00 21.83
CA LEU A 56 9.70 5.57 21.92
C LEU A 56 10.18 4.86 20.65
N VAL A 57 9.34 4.03 20.02
CA VAL A 57 9.69 3.42 18.73
C VAL A 57 9.90 4.50 17.66
N GLY A 58 8.96 5.44 17.51
CA GLY A 58 9.11 6.53 16.54
C GLY A 58 10.35 7.39 16.80
N GLU A 59 10.60 7.77 18.06
CA GLU A 59 11.72 8.66 18.40
C GLU A 59 13.08 7.97 18.37
N ARG A 60 13.16 6.73 18.84
CA ARG A 60 14.44 6.04 19.06
C ARG A 60 14.82 5.11 17.91
N CYS A 61 13.84 4.52 17.22
CA CYS A 61 14.11 3.58 16.14
C CYS A 61 14.16 4.21 14.75
N SER A 62 13.47 5.34 14.50
CA SER A 62 13.53 5.97 13.18
C SER A 62 14.94 6.38 12.77
N PRO A 63 15.79 6.98 13.64
CA PRO A 63 17.17 7.29 13.27
C PRO A 63 18.02 6.04 12.97
N VAL A 64 17.76 4.93 13.67
CA VAL A 64 18.46 3.65 13.44
C VAL A 64 18.09 3.07 12.08
N VAL A 65 16.79 3.10 11.74
CA VAL A 65 16.28 2.64 10.44
C VAL A 65 16.79 3.52 9.30
N LEU A 66 16.79 4.85 9.47
CA LEU A 66 17.34 5.77 8.48
C LEU A 66 18.81 5.48 8.21
N THR A 67 19.61 5.31 9.26
CA THR A 67 21.03 4.94 9.11
C THR A 67 21.18 3.59 8.39
N TYR A 68 20.38 2.59 8.76
CA TYR A 68 20.40 1.27 8.14
C TYR A 68 20.06 1.29 6.64
N LEU A 69 19.11 2.14 6.24
CA LEU A 69 18.67 2.31 4.86
C LEU A 69 19.45 3.39 4.10
N ASN A 70 20.56 3.88 4.63
CA ASN A 70 21.36 4.96 4.03
C ASN A 70 20.53 6.22 3.70
N GLU A 71 19.70 6.67 4.64
CA GLU A 71 18.79 7.82 4.53
C GLU A 71 17.68 7.67 3.48
N LYS A 72 17.44 6.46 2.96
CA LYS A 72 16.43 6.19 1.92
C LYS A 72 15.14 5.57 2.46
N PHE A 73 14.73 5.86 3.68
CA PHE A 73 13.45 5.34 4.18
C PHE A 73 12.27 6.11 3.56
N ASP A 74 11.33 5.41 2.91
CA ASP A 74 10.11 6.01 2.38
C ASP A 74 9.04 6.09 3.48
N PRO A 75 8.63 7.29 3.94
CA PRO A 75 7.62 7.44 4.98
C PRO A 75 6.23 6.96 4.54
N ASP A 76 5.92 7.02 3.25
CA ASP A 76 4.64 6.62 2.67
C ASP A 76 4.70 5.23 2.03
N GLY A 77 5.87 4.60 2.03
CA GLY A 77 6.14 3.30 1.40
C GLY A 77 5.44 2.11 2.05
N ARG A 78 5.82 0.89 1.67
CA ARG A 78 5.27 -0.37 2.20
C ARG A 78 5.75 -0.68 3.61
N TYR A 79 6.98 -0.30 3.95
CA TYR A 79 7.60 -0.65 5.22
C TYR A 79 7.36 0.42 6.30
N ARG A 80 7.33 -0.03 7.55
CA ARG A 80 7.13 0.81 8.74
C ARG A 80 8.23 0.54 9.75
N VAL A 81 8.61 1.57 10.49
CA VAL A 81 9.51 1.45 11.63
C VAL A 81 8.78 0.72 12.76
N GLY A 82 9.36 -0.41 13.18
CA GLY A 82 8.87 -1.23 14.28
C GLY A 82 9.96 -1.49 15.31
N ALA A 83 9.58 -2.14 16.41
CA ALA A 83 10.55 -2.63 17.38
C ALA A 83 10.09 -3.88 18.12
N LEU A 84 11.05 -4.77 18.43
CA LEU A 84 10.86 -5.81 19.44
C LEU A 84 11.20 -5.23 20.80
N LYS A 85 10.20 -5.25 21.69
CA LYS A 85 10.25 -4.67 23.03
C LYS A 85 10.62 -5.76 24.05
N PRO A 86 11.34 -5.42 25.13
CA PRO A 86 11.47 -6.32 26.27
C PRO A 86 10.10 -6.70 26.81
N SER A 87 9.91 -7.98 27.15
CA SER A 87 8.71 -8.41 27.87
C SER A 87 8.70 -7.80 29.28
N PRO A 88 7.54 -7.73 29.97
CA PRO A 88 7.48 -7.26 31.36
C PRO A 88 8.43 -8.01 32.30
N VAL A 89 8.60 -9.32 32.08
CA VAL A 89 9.54 -10.16 32.85
C VAL A 89 10.98 -9.71 32.59
N LYS A 90 11.36 -9.54 31.32
CA LYS A 90 12.69 -9.07 30.94
C LYS A 90 12.99 -7.66 31.41
N TRP A 91 12.01 -6.78 31.37
CA TRP A 91 12.12 -5.44 31.93
C TRP A 91 12.38 -5.47 33.44
N ALA A 92 11.68 -6.33 34.18
CA ALA A 92 11.91 -6.51 35.62
C ALA A 92 13.30 -7.07 35.94
N GLU A 93 13.87 -7.87 35.04
CA GLU A 93 15.26 -8.37 35.11
C GLU A 93 16.31 -7.30 34.73
N GLY A 94 15.89 -6.10 34.33
CA GLY A 94 16.77 -4.98 33.97
C GLY A 94 17.05 -4.85 32.47
N GLU A 95 16.41 -5.65 31.62
CA GLU A 95 16.53 -5.49 30.16
C GLU A 95 15.92 -4.15 29.73
N ARG A 96 16.70 -3.37 28.99
CA ARG A 96 16.31 -2.04 28.46
C ARG A 96 16.62 -1.91 26.97
N GLU A 97 17.00 -3.00 26.31
CA GLU A 97 17.29 -2.99 24.87
C GLU A 97 15.96 -2.95 24.09
N LEU A 98 15.82 -1.94 23.23
CA LEU A 98 14.77 -1.87 22.23
C LEU A 98 15.40 -2.22 20.88
N ARG A 99 14.90 -3.27 20.23
CA ARG A 99 15.46 -3.74 18.95
C ARG A 99 14.65 -3.15 17.81
N CYS A 100 15.29 -2.25 17.08
CA CYS A 100 14.68 -1.47 16.02
C CYS A 100 14.74 -2.22 14.69
N GLY A 101 13.74 -2.03 13.85
CA GLY A 101 13.70 -2.69 12.55
C GLY A 101 12.50 -2.28 11.71
N LEU A 102 12.31 -3.02 10.63
CA LEU A 102 11.29 -2.76 9.61
C LEU A 102 10.28 -3.89 9.55
N GLN A 103 9.03 -3.53 9.30
CA GLN A 103 7.90 -4.44 9.14
C GLN A 103 7.02 -3.97 7.99
N SER A 104 6.29 -4.89 7.35
CA SER A 104 5.19 -4.56 6.44
C SER A 104 3.90 -4.65 7.25
N ALA A 105 3.18 -3.54 7.40
CA ALA A 105 1.94 -3.50 8.15
C ALA A 105 0.81 -2.91 7.31
N SER A 106 -0.38 -3.48 7.41
CA SER A 106 -1.57 -2.90 6.79
C SER A 106 -2.14 -1.74 7.61
N ARG A 107 -3.31 -1.23 7.22
CA ARG A 107 -3.98 -0.10 7.88
C ARG A 107 -4.39 -0.43 9.32
N SER A 108 -4.80 -1.67 9.60
CA SER A 108 -5.06 -2.13 10.98
C SER A 108 -3.79 -2.30 11.82
N GLY A 109 -2.61 -2.32 11.19
CA GLY A 109 -1.35 -2.68 11.84
C GLY A 109 -1.06 -4.18 11.87
N ALA A 110 -1.89 -5.01 11.23
CA ALA A 110 -1.59 -6.42 11.00
C ALA A 110 -0.30 -6.56 10.17
N LEU A 111 0.55 -7.52 10.54
CA LEU A 111 1.87 -7.70 9.93
C LEU A 111 1.81 -8.68 8.77
N TYR A 112 2.23 -8.23 7.60
CA TYR A 112 2.30 -9.06 6.40
C TYR A 112 3.72 -9.57 6.19
N PRO A 113 3.87 -10.81 5.69
CA PRO A 113 5.18 -11.33 5.38
C PRO A 113 5.89 -10.47 4.33
N MET A 114 7.18 -10.32 4.55
CA MET A 114 8.15 -9.71 3.65
C MET A 114 9.07 -10.80 3.13
N THR A 115 9.62 -10.62 1.94
CA THR A 115 10.63 -11.51 1.34
C THR A 115 11.72 -10.66 0.73
N GLY A 116 12.97 -11.09 0.90
CA GLY A 116 14.15 -10.29 0.56
C GLY A 116 14.52 -9.31 1.67
N ARG A 117 15.68 -8.66 1.54
CA ARG A 117 16.11 -7.63 2.47
C ARG A 117 15.47 -6.29 2.14
N VAL A 118 14.97 -5.57 3.13
CA VAL A 118 14.37 -4.25 2.97
C VAL A 118 15.36 -3.25 2.38
N ALA A 119 16.62 -3.30 2.83
CA ALA A 119 17.68 -2.43 2.29
C ALA A 119 17.97 -2.64 0.79
N GLU A 120 17.51 -3.76 0.22
CA GLU A 120 17.68 -4.14 -1.18
C GLU A 120 16.34 -4.15 -1.95
N SER A 121 15.22 -3.85 -1.29
CA SER A 121 13.87 -3.96 -1.85
C SER A 121 13.30 -2.60 -2.24
N ASP A 122 12.39 -2.60 -3.22
CA ASP A 122 11.56 -1.43 -3.47
C ASP A 122 10.58 -1.21 -2.31
N GLN A 123 10.43 0.05 -1.90
CA GLN A 123 9.56 0.48 -0.83
C GLN A 123 8.21 0.97 -1.33
N ALA A 124 7.95 0.96 -2.64
CA ALA A 124 6.65 1.34 -3.18
C ALA A 124 5.50 0.59 -2.48
N ALA A 125 4.51 1.34 -2.00
CA ALA A 125 3.30 0.82 -1.34
C ALA A 125 2.27 0.30 -2.36
N VAL A 126 2.73 -0.53 -3.30
CA VAL A 126 1.90 -1.05 -4.38
C VAL A 126 1.40 -2.46 -4.08
N ASN A 127 0.18 -2.75 -4.54
CA ASN A 127 -0.40 -4.08 -4.57
C ASN A 127 -0.39 -4.64 -5.99
N GLU A 128 -0.38 -5.96 -6.12
CA GLU A 128 -0.46 -6.61 -7.42
C GLU A 128 -1.87 -6.50 -8.03
N PRO A 129 -2.01 -6.44 -9.37
CA PRO A 129 -3.31 -6.47 -10.04
C PRO A 129 -4.17 -7.66 -9.59
N GLY A 130 -5.44 -7.38 -9.26
CA GLY A 130 -6.38 -8.33 -8.67
C GLY A 130 -6.43 -8.32 -7.14
N THR A 131 -5.64 -7.49 -6.48
CA THR A 131 -5.74 -7.29 -5.03
C THR A 131 -6.89 -6.35 -4.69
N CYS A 132 -7.79 -6.77 -3.80
CA CYS A 132 -8.82 -5.90 -3.23
C CYS A 132 -8.42 -5.44 -1.82
N LEU A 133 -8.50 -4.14 -1.58
CA LEU A 133 -8.30 -3.57 -0.25
C LEU A 133 -9.66 -3.24 0.36
N GLY A 134 -9.91 -3.78 1.55
CA GLY A 134 -11.17 -3.69 2.27
C GLY A 134 -11.65 -2.26 2.46
N ILE A 135 -12.87 -2.12 2.95
CA ILE A 135 -13.44 -0.81 3.28
C ILE A 135 -13.72 -0.74 4.78
N ASP A 136 -13.21 0.32 5.42
CA ASP A 136 -13.48 0.65 6.82
C ASP A 136 -14.19 2.00 6.88
N GLY A 137 -15.51 1.96 7.07
CA GLY A 137 -16.37 3.13 6.97
C GLY A 137 -16.39 3.71 5.55
N ARG A 138 -15.50 4.67 5.31
CA ARG A 138 -15.34 5.39 4.03
C ARG A 138 -13.91 5.32 3.48
N THR A 139 -13.05 4.55 4.12
CA THR A 139 -11.60 4.55 3.89
C THR A 139 -11.11 3.16 3.50
N ILE A 140 -9.93 3.12 2.89
CA ILE A 140 -9.24 1.88 2.52
C ILE A 140 -8.79 1.15 3.80
N GLY A 141 -9.12 -0.13 3.88
CA GLY A 141 -8.72 -1.07 4.94
C GLY A 141 -7.63 -2.04 4.49
N ASP A 142 -7.56 -3.17 5.17
CA ASP A 142 -6.61 -4.24 4.90
C ASP A 142 -6.96 -5.04 3.63
N PRO A 143 -6.02 -5.77 3.02
CA PRO A 143 -6.33 -6.73 1.94
C PRO A 143 -7.46 -7.71 2.31
N VAL A 144 -8.44 -7.89 1.41
CA VAL A 144 -9.60 -8.78 1.56
C VAL A 144 -9.89 -9.56 0.27
N ASP A 145 -10.73 -10.59 0.37
CA ASP A 145 -11.31 -11.24 -0.80
C ASP A 145 -12.25 -10.26 -1.53
N CYS A 146 -12.06 -10.11 -2.85
CA CYS A 146 -12.89 -9.24 -3.70
C CYS A 146 -14.38 -9.63 -3.70
N ALA A 147 -14.73 -10.87 -3.33
CA ALA A 147 -16.12 -11.28 -3.14
C ALA A 147 -16.80 -10.58 -1.96
N GLY A 148 -16.01 -10.05 -1.01
CA GLY A 148 -16.48 -9.22 0.09
C GLY A 148 -16.48 -7.72 -0.24
N PRO A 149 -17.04 -6.88 0.65
CA PRO A 149 -17.01 -5.43 0.49
C PRO A 149 -15.59 -4.88 0.59
N HIS A 150 -15.19 -4.07 -0.39
CA HIS A 150 -13.88 -3.45 -0.48
C HIS A 150 -13.98 -2.01 -1.00
N ALA A 151 -12.95 -1.22 -0.77
CA ALA A 151 -12.89 0.18 -1.20
C ALA A 151 -12.33 0.29 -2.61
N VAL A 152 -11.28 -0.48 -2.90
CA VAL A 152 -10.57 -0.45 -4.18
C VAL A 152 -10.18 -1.87 -4.63
N GLU A 153 -10.20 -2.11 -5.94
CA GLU A 153 -9.53 -3.22 -6.61
C GLU A 153 -8.33 -2.65 -7.38
N THR A 154 -7.12 -3.10 -7.05
CA THR A 154 -5.92 -2.75 -7.82
C THR A 154 -5.92 -3.48 -9.14
N VAL A 155 -5.74 -2.75 -10.25
CA VAL A 155 -5.79 -3.29 -11.62
C VAL A 155 -4.48 -3.12 -12.37
N GLY A 156 -3.55 -2.33 -11.84
CA GLY A 156 -2.29 -2.01 -12.48
C GLY A 156 -1.25 -1.42 -11.54
N ILE A 157 0.00 -1.45 -12.00
CA ILE A 157 1.13 -0.73 -11.41
C ILE A 157 1.78 0.06 -12.53
N VAL A 158 2.06 1.35 -12.30
CA VAL A 158 2.78 2.22 -13.24
C VAL A 158 4.10 2.65 -12.61
N ASP A 159 5.19 2.57 -13.36
CA ASP A 159 6.48 3.13 -12.99
C ASP A 159 6.63 4.54 -13.60
N LEU A 160 6.57 5.56 -12.73
CA LEU A 160 6.70 6.96 -13.12
C LEU A 160 8.10 7.31 -13.66
N SER A 161 9.13 6.52 -13.33
CA SER A 161 10.50 6.79 -13.80
C SER A 161 10.68 6.56 -15.30
N GLU A 162 9.81 5.76 -15.93
CA GLU A 162 9.80 5.57 -17.39
C GLU A 162 9.44 6.87 -18.12
N LYS A 163 8.58 7.69 -17.51
CA LYS A 163 8.15 8.98 -18.07
C LYS A 163 8.98 10.15 -17.57
N PHE A 164 9.40 10.11 -16.30
CA PHE A 164 10.07 11.21 -15.61
C PHE A 164 11.49 10.80 -15.16
N PRO A 165 12.44 10.62 -16.09
CA PRO A 165 13.80 10.19 -15.76
C PRO A 165 14.64 11.30 -15.09
N GLU A 166 14.25 12.56 -15.27
CA GLU A 166 15.04 13.73 -14.85
C GLU A 166 14.84 14.12 -13.38
N GLY A 167 13.84 13.55 -12.69
CA GLY A 167 13.58 13.85 -11.28
C GLY A 167 12.10 13.81 -10.92
N PHE A 168 11.79 14.26 -9.70
CA PHE A 168 10.44 14.27 -9.15
C PHE A 168 9.50 15.11 -10.03
N PRO A 169 8.43 14.51 -10.60
CA PRO A 169 7.38 15.26 -11.30
C PRO A 169 6.42 15.93 -10.31
N ALA A 170 5.99 17.16 -10.61
CA ALA A 170 4.91 17.79 -9.84
C ALA A 170 3.63 16.95 -9.92
N VAL A 171 2.74 17.08 -8.93
CA VAL A 171 1.52 16.25 -8.86
C VAL A 171 0.66 16.41 -10.11
N GLU A 172 0.56 17.62 -10.65
CA GLU A 172 -0.18 17.90 -11.87
C GLU A 172 0.41 17.18 -13.09
N ASP A 173 1.75 17.11 -13.19
CA ASP A 173 2.44 16.36 -14.26
C ASP A 173 2.23 14.85 -14.09
N GLN A 174 2.22 14.36 -12.84
CA GLN A 174 1.89 12.97 -12.55
C GLN A 174 0.46 12.65 -13.00
N ASP A 175 -0.52 13.50 -12.66
CA ASP A 175 -1.92 13.30 -13.04
C ASP A 175 -2.12 13.31 -14.55
N GLU A 176 -1.47 14.24 -15.27
CA GLU A 176 -1.52 14.30 -16.73
C GLU A 176 -1.03 13.00 -17.39
N PHE A 177 -0.03 12.35 -16.79
CA PHE A 177 0.48 11.07 -17.27
C PHE A 177 -0.35 9.88 -16.80
N LEU A 178 -0.69 9.82 -15.51
CA LEU A 178 -1.37 8.69 -14.87
C LEU A 178 -2.82 8.57 -15.32
N GLN A 179 -3.53 9.67 -15.56
CA GLN A 179 -4.92 9.62 -15.97
C GLN A 179 -5.14 8.77 -17.25
N PRO A 180 -4.51 9.07 -18.39
CA PRO A 180 -4.69 8.25 -19.59
C PRO A 180 -4.09 6.84 -19.43
N GLU A 181 -2.97 6.69 -18.73
CA GLU A 181 -2.29 5.40 -18.60
C GLU A 181 -3.05 4.43 -17.69
N CYS A 182 -3.49 4.87 -16.51
CA CYS A 182 -4.32 4.06 -15.63
C CYS A 182 -5.70 3.80 -16.25
N THR A 183 -6.25 4.74 -17.04
CA THR A 183 -7.51 4.49 -17.77
C THR A 183 -7.33 3.36 -18.79
N ARG A 184 -6.21 3.35 -19.53
CA ARG A 184 -5.86 2.29 -20.48
C ARG A 184 -5.71 0.94 -19.77
N ILE A 185 -4.92 0.90 -18.70
CA ILE A 185 -4.67 -0.33 -17.92
C ILE A 185 -5.97 -0.87 -17.32
N ALA A 186 -6.79 -0.01 -16.70
CA ALA A 186 -8.06 -0.41 -16.12
C ALA A 186 -9.03 -0.95 -17.18
N THR A 187 -9.11 -0.28 -18.35
CA THR A 187 -9.93 -0.72 -19.48
C THR A 187 -9.54 -2.11 -19.95
N GLU A 188 -8.24 -2.35 -20.12
CA GLU A 188 -7.70 -3.66 -20.51
C GLU A 188 -8.00 -4.73 -19.46
N TYR A 189 -7.77 -4.42 -18.18
CA TYR A 189 -8.01 -5.35 -17.07
C TYR A 189 -9.49 -5.73 -16.93
N ALA A 190 -10.40 -4.77 -17.12
CA ALA A 190 -11.85 -4.94 -17.01
C ALA A 190 -12.51 -5.59 -18.23
N GLY A 191 -11.82 -5.59 -19.39
CA GLY A 191 -12.36 -6.07 -20.66
C GLY A 191 -13.21 -5.05 -21.42
N GLY A 192 -13.03 -3.74 -21.15
CA GLY A 192 -13.72 -2.65 -21.84
C GLY A 192 -14.02 -1.45 -20.93
N ALA A 193 -14.03 -0.25 -21.50
CA ALA A 193 -14.32 0.98 -20.75
C ALA A 193 -15.80 1.05 -20.35
N GLU A 194 -16.67 0.54 -21.22
CA GLU A 194 -18.11 0.42 -20.99
C GLU A 194 -18.38 -0.42 -19.73
N VAL A 195 -17.64 -1.52 -19.52
CA VAL A 195 -17.77 -2.39 -18.35
C VAL A 195 -17.54 -1.63 -17.04
N ILE A 196 -16.52 -0.77 -17.00
CA ILE A 196 -16.21 0.07 -15.83
C ILE A 196 -17.38 1.02 -15.56
N SER A 197 -17.85 1.72 -16.59
CA SER A 197 -18.92 2.71 -16.47
C SER A 197 -20.28 2.09 -16.10
N GLU A 198 -20.67 0.97 -16.70
CA GLU A 198 -21.92 0.25 -16.43
C GLU A 198 -21.96 -0.27 -14.98
N LYS A 199 -20.79 -0.65 -14.44
CA LYS A 199 -20.63 -1.07 -13.03
C LYS A 199 -20.51 0.09 -12.05
N LYS A 200 -20.61 1.33 -12.54
CA LYS A 200 -20.48 2.57 -11.74
C LYS A 200 -19.12 2.67 -11.04
N LEU A 201 -18.08 2.10 -11.64
CA LEU A 201 -16.71 2.20 -11.13
C LEU A 201 -16.01 3.40 -11.79
N THR A 202 -14.94 3.84 -11.16
CA THR A 202 -14.09 4.93 -11.63
C THR A 202 -12.64 4.55 -11.41
N VAL A 203 -11.78 5.00 -12.32
CA VAL A 203 -10.33 4.78 -12.25
C VAL A 203 -9.74 5.78 -11.26
N TYR A 204 -8.89 5.28 -10.36
CA TYR A 204 -8.12 6.05 -9.41
C TYR A 204 -6.65 5.69 -9.52
N TRP A 205 -5.78 6.62 -9.18
CA TRP A 205 -4.35 6.38 -9.05
C TRP A 205 -3.83 7.11 -7.81
N ASP A 206 -2.72 6.61 -7.29
CA ASP A 206 -1.96 7.30 -6.25
C ASP A 206 -0.94 8.24 -6.90
N ASN A 207 -0.56 9.30 -6.18
CA ASN A 207 0.58 10.14 -6.54
C ASN A 207 1.74 9.86 -5.58
N LEU A 208 2.97 10.08 -6.06
CA LEU A 208 4.15 10.06 -5.20
C LEU A 208 4.41 11.45 -4.61
N THR A 209 4.84 11.45 -3.36
CA THR A 209 5.41 12.64 -2.71
C THR A 209 6.89 12.80 -3.10
N ASP A 210 7.41 14.02 -2.93
CA ASP A 210 8.85 14.27 -3.11
C ASP A 210 9.69 13.43 -2.13
N GLU A 211 9.20 13.20 -0.90
CA GLU A 211 9.86 12.35 0.09
C GLU A 211 9.96 10.89 -0.38
N SER A 212 8.86 10.29 -0.87
CA SER A 212 8.88 8.95 -1.45
C SER A 212 9.81 8.87 -2.67
N TRP A 213 9.80 9.89 -3.53
CA TRP A 213 10.71 9.94 -4.68
C TRP A 213 12.17 9.99 -4.25
N ASN A 214 12.52 10.81 -3.26
CA ASN A 214 13.89 10.89 -2.74
C ASN A 214 14.34 9.61 -2.03
N ALA A 215 13.40 8.87 -1.42
CA ALA A 215 13.64 7.54 -0.86
C ALA A 215 13.85 6.45 -1.94
N GLY A 216 13.44 6.69 -3.19
CA GLY A 216 13.65 5.78 -4.31
C GLY A 216 12.40 5.09 -4.85
N THR A 217 11.22 5.36 -4.27
CA THR A 217 9.95 4.85 -4.77
C THR A 217 9.59 5.48 -6.12
N ARG A 218 9.24 4.66 -7.10
CA ARG A 218 8.86 5.12 -8.46
C ARG A 218 7.53 4.58 -8.95
N ARG A 219 6.91 3.67 -8.19
CA ARG A 219 5.72 2.93 -8.63
C ARG A 219 4.48 3.35 -7.86
N VAL A 220 3.36 3.43 -8.58
CA VAL A 220 2.02 3.72 -8.03
C VAL A 220 1.01 2.70 -8.52
N ASN A 221 -0.10 2.54 -7.80
CA ASN A 221 -1.19 1.69 -8.24
C ASN A 221 -2.18 2.44 -9.14
N CYS A 222 -2.71 1.72 -10.14
CA CYS A 222 -3.97 2.04 -10.79
C CYS A 222 -5.06 1.18 -10.15
N ASN A 223 -6.16 1.80 -9.75
CA ASN A 223 -7.23 1.19 -8.97
C ASN A 223 -8.59 1.43 -9.62
N LEU A 224 -9.54 0.54 -9.37
CA LEU A 224 -10.96 0.75 -9.61
C LEU A 224 -11.70 0.88 -8.28
N ALA A 225 -12.55 1.88 -8.18
CA ALA A 225 -13.32 2.17 -6.97
C ALA A 225 -14.65 2.83 -7.29
N ALA A 226 -15.47 3.03 -6.27
CA ALA A 226 -16.64 3.90 -6.32
C ALA A 226 -16.62 4.89 -5.14
N LEU A 227 -17.26 6.04 -5.32
CA LEU A 227 -17.48 7.02 -4.26
C LEU A 227 -18.92 6.99 -3.77
N LEU A 228 -19.12 7.36 -2.51
CA LEU A 228 -20.44 7.66 -2.00
C LEU A 228 -21.10 8.78 -2.81
N PRO A 229 -22.45 8.82 -2.89
CA PRO A 229 -23.16 9.87 -3.64
C PRO A 229 -22.82 11.29 -3.18
N ASP A 230 -22.52 11.47 -1.90
CA ASP A 230 -22.12 12.74 -1.29
C ASP A 230 -20.61 13.05 -1.42
N ARG A 231 -19.85 12.15 -2.06
CA ARG A 231 -18.38 12.21 -2.22
C ARG A 231 -17.62 12.32 -0.90
N SER A 232 -18.21 11.88 0.22
CA SER A 232 -17.55 11.89 1.53
C SER A 232 -16.46 10.82 1.71
N GLY A 233 -16.28 9.94 0.72
CA GLY A 233 -15.24 8.92 0.65
C GLY A 233 -15.66 7.74 -0.23
N PHE A 234 -14.99 6.60 -0.06
CA PHE A 234 -15.26 5.40 -0.84
C PHE A 234 -16.63 4.81 -0.50
N ALA A 235 -17.32 4.31 -1.53
CA ALA A 235 -18.49 3.45 -1.42
C ALA A 235 -18.06 1.98 -1.36
N PRO A 236 -18.76 1.11 -0.61
CA PRO A 236 -18.44 -0.31 -0.59
C PRO A 236 -18.74 -0.93 -1.96
N VAL A 237 -17.73 -1.56 -2.56
CA VAL A 237 -17.82 -2.37 -3.79
C VAL A 237 -17.78 -3.84 -3.39
N THR A 238 -18.65 -4.66 -3.96
CA THR A 238 -18.66 -6.11 -3.76
C THR A 238 -18.52 -6.84 -5.10
N GLY A 239 -17.54 -7.73 -5.21
CA GLY A 239 -17.17 -8.44 -6.43
C GLY A 239 -16.03 -7.76 -7.20
N SER A 240 -15.21 -8.53 -7.91
CA SER A 240 -14.19 -7.99 -8.83
C SER A 240 -14.83 -7.46 -10.11
N VAL A 241 -14.22 -6.45 -10.73
CA VAL A 241 -14.62 -5.89 -12.04
C VAL A 241 -14.67 -6.95 -13.14
N ARG A 242 -13.96 -8.09 -13.00
CA ARG A 242 -14.03 -9.20 -13.96
C ARG A 242 -15.29 -10.08 -13.81
N GLY A 243 -16.08 -9.85 -12.77
CA GLY A 243 -17.34 -10.54 -12.50
C GLY A 243 -18.50 -9.58 -12.21
N PRO A 244 -19.59 -10.07 -11.61
CA PRO A 244 -20.68 -9.22 -11.13
C PRO A 244 -20.18 -8.25 -10.05
N VAL A 245 -20.57 -6.98 -10.14
CA VAL A 245 -20.23 -5.94 -9.17
C VAL A 245 -21.49 -5.29 -8.62
N THR A 246 -21.50 -5.03 -7.31
CA THR A 246 -22.49 -4.17 -6.66
C THR A 246 -21.79 -3.02 -5.96
N VAL A 247 -22.32 -1.81 -6.09
CA VAL A 247 -21.84 -0.60 -5.41
C VAL A 247 -22.89 -0.14 -4.40
N GLY A 248 -22.51 0.00 -3.14
CA GLY A 248 -23.38 0.54 -2.10
C GLY A 248 -23.49 2.06 -2.13
N GLU A 249 -24.55 2.60 -1.53
CA GLU A 249 -24.83 4.05 -1.51
C GLU A 249 -24.61 4.69 -0.13
N ALA A 250 -24.28 3.87 0.89
CA ALA A 250 -24.02 4.30 2.25
C ALA A 250 -22.61 3.85 2.70
N PRO A 251 -22.01 4.52 3.70
CA PRO A 251 -20.75 4.08 4.28
C PRO A 251 -20.82 2.61 4.72
N ALA A 252 -19.72 1.89 4.56
CA ALA A 252 -19.59 0.56 5.12
C ALA A 252 -19.66 0.62 6.66
N PRO A 253 -20.06 -0.47 7.34
CA PRO A 253 -19.77 -0.60 8.75
C PRO A 253 -18.25 -0.53 9.00
N PRO A 254 -17.80 -0.24 10.22
CA PRO A 254 -16.40 -0.38 10.58
C PRO A 254 -15.90 -1.80 10.26
N ALA A 255 -14.65 -1.92 9.82
CA ALA A 255 -14.07 -3.21 9.46
C ALA A 255 -14.11 -4.17 10.67
N GLU A 256 -14.82 -5.28 10.52
CA GLU A 256 -14.87 -6.33 11.53
C GLU A 256 -13.71 -7.33 11.34
N ASN A 257 -13.29 -7.98 12.43
CA ASN A 257 -12.26 -9.04 12.42
C ASN A 257 -10.86 -8.60 11.93
N THR A 258 -10.53 -7.31 12.06
CA THR A 258 -9.17 -6.84 11.81
C THR A 258 -8.20 -7.42 12.86
N PRO A 259 -7.05 -7.99 12.45
CA PRO A 259 -6.07 -8.48 13.39
C PRO A 259 -5.56 -7.33 14.27
N PRO A 260 -5.27 -7.58 15.55
CA PRO A 260 -4.68 -6.55 16.40
C PRO A 260 -3.33 -6.07 15.82
N PRO A 261 -2.96 -4.79 16.03
CA PRO A 261 -1.67 -4.28 15.58
C PRO A 261 -0.49 -5.14 16.07
N GLY A 262 0.47 -5.42 15.18
CA GLY A 262 1.66 -6.21 15.49
C GLY A 262 1.46 -7.73 15.48
N VAL A 263 0.24 -8.22 15.22
CA VAL A 263 -0.06 -9.64 15.05
C VAL A 263 0.14 -10.03 13.58
N PRO A 264 0.70 -11.22 13.28
CA PRO A 264 0.75 -11.73 11.91
C PRO A 264 -0.64 -11.69 11.26
N ALA A 265 -0.72 -11.14 10.06
CA ALA A 265 -1.94 -11.13 9.27
C ALA A 265 -2.38 -12.58 8.96
N PRO A 266 -3.68 -12.86 8.90
CA PRO A 266 -4.18 -14.11 8.36
C PRO A 266 -3.62 -14.30 6.96
N ALA A 267 -3.38 -15.55 6.55
CA ALA A 267 -3.05 -15.83 5.17
C ALA A 267 -4.23 -15.39 4.29
N THR A 268 -4.11 -14.23 3.64
CA THR A 268 -4.98 -13.86 2.53
C THR A 268 -4.71 -14.89 1.44
N GLN A 269 -5.76 -15.53 0.91
CA GLN A 269 -5.58 -16.40 -0.26
C GLN A 269 -4.95 -15.54 -1.35
N GLU A 270 -3.75 -15.93 -1.82
CA GLU A 270 -3.12 -15.26 -2.95
C GLU A 270 -4.15 -15.15 -4.09
N PRO A 271 -4.29 -13.98 -4.75
CA PRO A 271 -5.10 -13.92 -5.95
C PRO A 271 -4.56 -14.98 -6.92
N THR A 272 -5.45 -15.85 -7.40
CA THR A 272 -5.06 -16.80 -8.44
C THR A 272 -4.55 -15.98 -9.62
N PRO A 273 -3.30 -16.19 -10.10
CA PRO A 273 -2.78 -15.42 -11.20
C PRO A 273 -3.76 -15.54 -12.37
N ALA A 274 -4.14 -14.40 -12.93
CA ALA A 274 -4.98 -14.37 -14.11
C ALA A 274 -4.31 -15.24 -15.20
N PRO A 275 -5.06 -16.09 -15.92
CA PRO A 275 -4.49 -16.84 -17.02
C PRO A 275 -3.88 -15.85 -18.01
N THR A 276 -2.58 -15.98 -18.27
CA THR A 276 -1.92 -15.29 -19.38
C THR A 276 -2.72 -15.61 -20.65
N PRO A 277 -3.19 -14.62 -21.42
CA PRO A 277 -3.82 -14.90 -22.70
C PRO A 277 -2.79 -15.62 -23.58
N GLU A 278 -3.07 -16.89 -23.88
CA GLU A 278 -2.28 -17.69 -24.81
C GLU A 278 -2.28 -16.97 -26.17
N PRO A 279 -1.11 -16.77 -26.80
CA PRO A 279 -1.07 -16.15 -28.12
C PRO A 279 -1.90 -16.99 -29.08
N ALA A 280 -2.92 -16.38 -29.69
CA ALA A 280 -3.73 -17.03 -30.70
C ALA A 280 -2.82 -17.55 -31.83
N PRO A 281 -2.98 -18.81 -32.30
CA PRO A 281 -2.22 -19.31 -33.43
C PRO A 281 -2.54 -18.47 -34.66
N THR A 282 -1.52 -17.80 -35.19
CA THR A 282 -1.59 -17.03 -36.43
C THR A 282 -1.55 -17.97 -37.64
N ASP A 283 -2.69 -18.55 -37.99
CA ASP A 283 -2.92 -19.16 -39.30
C ASP A 283 -4.22 -18.59 -39.90
N GLY A 284 -4.10 -17.38 -40.46
CA GLY A 284 -5.16 -16.73 -41.23
C GLY A 284 -4.55 -15.70 -42.19
N PRO A 285 -4.96 -15.67 -43.48
CA PRO A 285 -4.40 -14.76 -44.46
C PRO A 285 -4.77 -13.30 -44.14
N PRO A 286 -3.90 -12.33 -44.50
CA PRO A 286 -4.05 -10.95 -44.06
C PRO A 286 -5.29 -10.28 -44.67
N PRO A 287 -5.99 -9.41 -43.91
CA PRO A 287 -7.08 -8.60 -44.46
C PRO A 287 -6.55 -7.52 -45.42
N PRO A 288 -7.35 -7.10 -46.42
CA PRO A 288 -6.94 -6.09 -47.39
C PRO A 288 -6.84 -4.70 -46.75
N SER A 289 -5.83 -3.96 -47.16
CA SER A 289 -5.57 -2.56 -46.79
C SER A 289 -6.71 -1.64 -47.21
N GLY A 290 -7.30 -0.93 -46.26
CA GLY A 290 -8.17 0.22 -46.47
C GLY A 290 -7.62 1.42 -45.71
N GLU A 291 -7.39 2.52 -46.42
CA GLU A 291 -6.95 3.83 -45.91
C GLU A 291 -8.08 4.57 -45.13
N PRO A 292 -7.77 5.66 -44.38
CA PRO A 292 -8.35 5.93 -43.08
C PRO A 292 -9.58 6.83 -43.14
N ALA A 293 -10.52 6.63 -42.20
CA ALA A 293 -11.54 7.61 -41.89
C ALA A 293 -11.04 8.52 -40.76
N GLU A 294 -11.03 9.83 -41.02
CA GLU A 294 -10.78 10.88 -40.01
C GLU A 294 -11.79 10.79 -38.85
N PRO A 295 -11.36 10.96 -37.59
CA PRO A 295 -12.27 11.13 -36.48
C PRO A 295 -12.89 12.54 -36.48
N ALA A 296 -14.22 12.60 -36.35
CA ALA A 296 -14.95 13.83 -36.11
C ALA A 296 -14.63 14.39 -34.70
N PRO A 297 -14.63 15.72 -34.50
CA PRO A 297 -14.34 16.33 -33.21
C PRO A 297 -15.49 16.09 -32.22
N GLY A 298 -15.16 15.54 -31.05
CA GLY A 298 -16.07 15.44 -29.91
C GLY A 298 -16.22 16.78 -29.17
N PRO A 299 -17.32 16.99 -28.42
CA PRO A 299 -17.59 18.27 -27.77
C PRO A 299 -16.67 18.51 -26.57
N GLU A 300 -16.26 19.78 -26.42
CA GLU A 300 -15.43 20.33 -25.35
C GLU A 300 -16.08 20.10 -23.97
N ALA A 301 -15.30 19.57 -23.02
CA ALA A 301 -15.72 19.40 -21.63
C ALA A 301 -15.75 20.77 -20.90
N PRO A 302 -16.73 21.02 -20.00
CA PRO A 302 -16.79 22.27 -19.26
C PRO A 302 -15.65 22.37 -18.22
N PRO A 303 -15.17 23.59 -17.91
CA PRO A 303 -14.05 23.77 -17.00
C PRO A 303 -14.41 23.41 -15.55
N LEU A 304 -13.44 22.83 -14.85
CA LEU A 304 -13.50 22.59 -13.40
C LEU A 304 -13.49 23.94 -12.66
N PRO A 305 -14.21 24.06 -11.52
CA PRO A 305 -14.26 25.29 -10.75
C PRO A 305 -12.91 25.55 -10.04
N ASP A 306 -12.48 26.81 -10.07
CA ASP A 306 -11.25 27.29 -9.42
C ASP A 306 -11.22 27.01 -7.91
N PRO A 307 -10.04 26.69 -7.34
CA PRO A 307 -9.88 26.50 -5.92
C PRO A 307 -10.12 27.81 -5.17
N GLN A 308 -11.14 27.82 -4.29
CA GLN A 308 -11.44 28.97 -3.46
C GLN A 308 -10.32 29.19 -2.43
N VAL A 309 -9.66 30.35 -2.56
CA VAL A 309 -8.72 30.89 -1.56
C VAL A 309 -9.50 31.22 -0.27
N PRO A 310 -9.03 30.80 0.92
CA PRO A 310 -9.71 31.12 2.17
C PRO A 310 -9.61 32.62 2.49
N VAL A 311 -10.78 33.25 2.58
CA VAL A 311 -10.93 34.63 3.03
C VAL A 311 -10.58 34.70 4.52
N SER A 312 -9.53 35.46 4.85
CA SER A 312 -9.19 35.80 6.23
C SER A 312 -10.16 36.87 6.73
N GLY A 313 -10.99 36.54 7.72
CA GLY A 313 -11.85 37.50 8.42
C GLY A 313 -11.27 37.85 9.78
N GLY A 314 -10.72 39.07 9.90
CA GLY A 314 -10.37 39.70 11.17
C GLY A 314 -11.52 40.52 11.77
N ASP A 315 -11.39 40.74 13.08
CA ASP A 315 -11.97 41.76 13.97
C ASP A 315 -13.37 42.37 13.69
N THR A 316 -14.29 42.13 14.62
CA THR A 316 -14.76 43.16 15.59
C THR A 316 -15.45 42.52 16.79
#